data_AF-A0A941P4R5-F1
#
_entry.id   AF-A0A941P4R5-F1
#
_cell.length_a   1.000
_cell.length_b   1.000
_cell.length_c   1.000
_cell.angle_alpha   90.00
_cell.angle_beta   90.00
_cell.angle_gamma   90.00
#
_symmetry.space_group_name_H-M   'P 1'
#
loop_
_entity.id
_entity.type
_entity.pdbx_description
1 polymer ?
#
loop_
_entity_poly.entity_id
_entity_poly.type
_entity_poly.pdbx_seq_one_letter_code
_entity_poly.pdbx_strand_id
1 'polypeptide(L)'
;MSTIADSQLIDFVYQEADLIDTQQLNEWEALFTDDGHYWMPLTHGQTDPILQGSLMYEDKLLLKIRVERFFGKRTFSQQPHTRSHHLLQAPRIVSRDHAAGRYTLRTAFHFVETRQDDQLLLAAWATHELVVVDG
;
A
#
# COMPACT_ATOMS: atom_id res chain seq x y z
N MET A 1 1.68 -8.33 -26.23
CA MET A 1 1.79 -7.49 -25.02
C MET A 1 3.23 -7.06 -24.88
N SER A 2 3.49 -5.76 -24.65
CA SER A 2 4.85 -5.30 -24.36
C SER A 2 5.28 -5.87 -23.02
N THR A 3 6.46 -6.46 -22.95
CA THR A 3 7.02 -6.95 -21.69
C THR A 3 7.23 -5.76 -20.74
N ILE A 4 6.65 -5.81 -19.53
CA ILE A 4 6.91 -4.79 -18.50
C ILE A 4 8.35 -4.93 -18.01
N ALA A 5 9.08 -3.83 -18.03
CA ALA A 5 10.44 -3.77 -17.53
C ALA A 5 10.47 -3.71 -15.99
N ASP A 6 11.51 -4.28 -15.39
CA ASP A 6 11.71 -4.29 -13.94
C ASP A 6 11.67 -2.87 -13.33
N SER A 7 12.22 -1.88 -14.03
CA SER A 7 12.18 -0.49 -13.58
C SER A 7 10.75 0.06 -13.45
N GLN A 8 9.84 -0.31 -14.37
CA GLN A 8 8.45 0.14 -14.30
C GLN A 8 7.73 -0.43 -13.06
N LEU A 9 8.05 -1.67 -12.68
CA LEU A 9 7.49 -2.29 -11.47
C LEU A 9 8.04 -1.63 -10.20
N ILE A 10 9.34 -1.30 -10.21
CA ILE A 10 9.98 -0.60 -9.10
C ILE A 10 9.44 0.83 -8.96
N ASP A 11 9.33 1.54 -10.07
CA ASP A 11 8.79 2.90 -10.12
C ASP A 11 7.32 2.94 -9.65
N PHE A 12 6.53 1.91 -9.95
CA PHE A 12 5.16 1.77 -9.44
C PHE A 12 5.13 1.78 -7.90
N VAL A 13 6.00 0.99 -7.24
CA VAL A 13 6.05 0.93 -5.77
C VAL A 13 6.53 2.24 -5.17
N TYR A 14 7.49 2.93 -5.81
CA TYR A 14 7.89 4.27 -5.39
C TYR A 14 6.76 5.30 -5.54
N GLN A 15 6.03 5.24 -6.66
CA GLN A 15 4.90 6.13 -6.90
C GLN A 15 3.77 5.91 -5.90
N GLU A 16 3.46 4.66 -5.55
CA GLU A 16 2.47 4.36 -4.52
C GLU A 16 2.82 5.04 -3.18
N ALA A 17 4.08 4.91 -2.73
CA ALA A 17 4.52 5.53 -1.48
C ALA A 17 4.43 7.06 -1.54
N ASP A 18 4.80 7.68 -2.67
CA ASP A 18 4.68 9.13 -2.89
C ASP A 18 3.21 9.60 -2.80
N LEU A 19 2.26 8.84 -3.39
CA LEU A 19 0.84 9.15 -3.29
C LEU A 19 0.36 9.15 -1.84
N ILE A 20 0.81 8.18 -1.03
CA ILE A 20 0.44 8.12 0.39
C ILE A 20 1.04 9.30 1.16
N ASP A 21 2.35 9.56 0.98
CA ASP A 21 3.07 10.59 1.72
C ASP A 21 2.61 12.01 1.38
N THR A 22 2.14 12.22 0.14
CA THR A 22 1.54 13.47 -0.33
C THR A 22 0.03 13.54 -0.10
N GLN A 23 -0.56 12.53 0.53
CA GLN A 23 -2.00 12.41 0.81
C GLN A 23 -2.90 12.43 -0.44
N GLN A 24 -2.38 11.99 -1.58
CA GLN A 24 -3.15 11.72 -2.80
C GLN A 24 -3.85 10.35 -2.69
N LEU A 25 -4.71 10.22 -1.67
CA LEU A 25 -5.26 8.93 -1.25
C LEU A 25 -6.36 8.39 -2.18
N ASN A 26 -7.00 9.26 -2.98
CA ASN A 26 -7.96 8.80 -3.99
C ASN A 26 -7.22 8.15 -5.17
N GLU A 27 -6.09 8.74 -5.56
CA GLU A 27 -5.20 8.21 -6.59
C GLU A 27 -4.55 6.90 -6.12
N TRP A 28 -4.16 6.83 -4.84
CA TRP A 28 -3.67 5.60 -4.23
C TRP A 28 -4.73 4.49 -4.22
N GLU A 29 -5.97 4.79 -3.80
CA GLU A 29 -7.07 3.80 -3.82
C GLU A 29 -7.36 3.30 -5.24
N ALA A 30 -7.25 4.17 -6.25
CA ALA A 30 -7.46 3.80 -7.64
C ALA A 30 -6.41 2.81 -8.19
N LEU A 31 -5.28 2.60 -7.51
CA LEU A 31 -4.28 1.59 -7.90
C LEU A 31 -4.78 0.16 -7.71
N PHE A 32 -5.79 -0.07 -6.86
CA PHE A 32 -6.31 -1.39 -6.57
C PHE A 32 -7.26 -1.88 -7.67
N THR A 33 -7.07 -3.11 -8.12
CA THR A 33 -8.06 -3.82 -8.93
C THR A 33 -9.33 -4.08 -8.13
N ASP A 34 -10.44 -4.39 -8.80
CA ASP A 34 -11.73 -4.62 -8.12
C ASP A 34 -11.71 -5.85 -7.20
N ASP A 35 -10.80 -6.80 -7.45
CA ASP A 35 -10.51 -7.96 -6.60
C ASP A 35 -9.27 -7.76 -5.68
N GLY A 36 -8.67 -6.57 -5.70
CA GLY A 36 -7.50 -6.21 -4.92
C GLY A 36 -7.82 -6.09 -3.42
N HIS A 37 -6.84 -6.46 -2.59
CA HIS A 37 -6.97 -6.41 -1.13
C HIS A 37 -5.74 -5.75 -0.50
N TYR A 38 -5.98 -4.87 0.47
CA TYR A 38 -4.96 -4.39 1.39
C TYR A 38 -4.96 -5.25 2.65
N TRP A 39 -3.86 -5.96 2.90
CA TRP A 39 -3.75 -6.90 4.01
C TRP A 39 -2.59 -6.57 4.94
N MET A 40 -2.90 -6.43 6.23
CA MET A 40 -1.94 -6.31 7.32
C MET A 40 -2.23 -7.39 8.37
N PRO A 41 -1.32 -8.38 8.53
CA PRO A 41 -1.54 -9.49 9.45
C PRO A 41 -1.50 -9.02 10.91
N LEU A 42 -2.22 -9.74 11.77
CA LEU A 42 -2.21 -9.50 13.22
C LEU A 42 -1.00 -10.11 13.91
N THR A 43 -0.52 -11.23 13.40
CA THR A 43 0.58 -11.99 14.00
C THR A 43 1.68 -12.26 12.99
N HIS A 44 2.91 -12.41 13.50
CA HIS A 44 4.05 -12.76 12.67
C HIS A 44 3.84 -14.13 12.02
N GLY A 45 3.98 -14.18 10.69
CA GLY A 45 3.84 -15.41 9.93
C GLY A 45 2.40 -15.86 9.67
N GLN A 46 1.39 -15.01 9.89
CA GLN A 46 0.02 -15.29 9.48
C GLN A 46 -0.03 -15.52 7.96
N THR A 47 -0.73 -16.58 7.53
CA THR A 47 -0.83 -16.99 6.12
C THR A 47 -2.25 -16.93 5.56
N ASP A 48 -3.26 -16.80 6.41
CA ASP A 48 -4.67 -16.83 6.01
C ASP A 48 -5.38 -15.57 6.56
N PRO A 49 -5.79 -14.64 5.69
CA PRO A 49 -6.53 -13.44 6.10
C PRO A 49 -8.02 -13.69 6.39
N ILE A 50 -8.58 -14.81 5.92
CA ILE A 50 -10.02 -15.11 6.00
C ILE A 50 -10.34 -15.84 7.30
N LEU A 51 -9.53 -16.84 7.65
CA LEU A 51 -9.76 -17.66 8.83
C LEU A 51 -9.06 -17.15 10.08
N GLN A 52 -8.20 -16.12 9.96
CA GLN A 52 -7.50 -15.50 11.08
C GLN A 52 -7.70 -13.98 11.07
N GLY A 53 -7.91 -13.41 12.26
CA GLY A 53 -8.07 -11.97 12.41
C GLY A 53 -6.85 -11.20 11.89
N SER A 54 -7.09 -10.09 11.22
CA SER A 54 -6.06 -9.21 10.65
C SER A 54 -6.15 -7.82 11.30
N LEU A 55 -5.04 -7.06 11.33
CA LEU A 55 -5.09 -5.63 11.67
C LEU A 55 -5.88 -4.86 10.61
N MET A 56 -5.66 -5.22 9.35
CA MET A 56 -6.42 -4.74 8.19
C MET A 56 -6.57 -5.88 7.19
N TYR A 57 -7.78 -6.08 6.68
CA TYR A 57 -8.04 -6.89 5.50
C TYR A 57 -9.19 -6.22 4.77
N GLU A 58 -8.83 -5.32 3.85
CA GLU A 58 -9.77 -4.38 3.23
C GLU A 58 -9.79 -4.59 1.73
N ASP A 59 -10.99 -4.79 1.20
CA ASP A 59 -11.25 -4.71 -0.24
C ASP A 59 -11.30 -3.24 -0.69
N LYS A 60 -11.41 -3.05 -2.01
CA LYS A 60 -11.48 -1.71 -2.62
C LYS A 60 -12.62 -0.84 -2.06
N LEU A 61 -13.77 -1.44 -1.74
CA LEU A 61 -14.90 -0.70 -1.16
C LEU A 61 -14.57 -0.17 0.24
N LEU A 62 -13.98 -1.01 1.09
CA LEU A 62 -13.56 -0.63 2.44
C LEU A 62 -12.45 0.41 2.42
N LEU A 63 -11.47 0.27 1.51
CA LEU A 63 -10.43 1.28 1.29
C LEU A 63 -11.03 2.63 0.90
N LYS A 64 -11.96 2.65 -0.06
CA LYS A 64 -12.65 3.88 -0.46
C LYS A 64 -13.35 4.56 0.72
N ILE A 65 -14.10 3.80 1.52
CA ILE A 65 -14.76 4.34 2.73
C ILE A 65 -13.73 4.91 3.72
N ARG A 66 -12.57 4.26 3.87
CA ARG A 66 -11.47 4.74 4.73
C ARG A 66 -10.89 6.05 4.22
N VAL A 67 -10.65 6.18 2.91
CA VAL A 67 -10.17 7.41 2.28
C VAL A 67 -11.18 8.55 2.45
N GLU A 68 -12.46 8.30 2.19
CA GLU A 68 -13.52 9.30 2.40
C GLU A 68 -13.58 9.78 3.86
N ARG A 69 -13.42 8.86 4.83
CA ARG A 69 -13.36 9.21 6.26
C ARG A 69 -12.11 10.00 6.61
N PHE A 70 -10.97 9.74 5.99
CA PHE A 70 -9.72 10.46 6.25
C PHE A 70 -9.88 11.96 5.96
N PHE A 71 -10.55 12.32 4.86
CA PHE A 71 -10.84 13.71 4.47
C PHE A 71 -12.09 14.31 5.14
N GLY A 72 -12.83 13.52 5.92
CA GLY A 72 -14.05 13.97 6.58
C GLY A 72 -13.80 15.13 7.55
N LYS A 73 -14.55 16.22 7.40
CA LYS A 73 -14.43 17.42 8.28
C LYS A 73 -14.64 17.14 9.78
N ARG A 74 -15.27 16.00 10.12
CA ARG A 74 -15.56 15.56 11.50
C ARG A 74 -14.58 14.52 12.02
N THR A 75 -13.52 14.20 11.27
CA THR A 75 -12.47 13.28 11.71
C THR A 75 -11.47 14.05 12.56
N PHE A 76 -11.90 14.42 13.77
CA PHE A 76 -11.10 15.24 14.70
C PHE A 76 -9.78 14.57 15.09
N SER A 77 -9.71 13.24 15.07
CA SER A 77 -8.48 12.47 15.28
C SER A 77 -7.42 12.72 14.21
N GLN A 78 -7.78 13.31 13.07
CA GLN A 78 -6.87 13.69 11.98
C GLN A 78 -6.68 15.20 11.87
N GLN A 79 -6.94 15.96 12.95
CA GLN A 79 -6.67 17.40 13.03
C GLN A 79 -5.61 17.66 14.11
N PRO A 80 -4.42 18.20 13.77
CA PRO A 80 -3.91 18.42 12.41
C PRO A 80 -3.68 17.09 11.68
N HIS A 81 -3.64 17.15 10.34
CA HIS A 81 -3.39 15.96 9.52
C HIS A 81 -2.02 15.37 9.84
N THR A 82 -1.98 14.06 10.00
CA THR A 82 -0.74 13.30 10.15
C THR A 82 0.12 13.48 8.90
N ARG A 83 1.41 13.74 9.08
CA ARG A 83 2.40 13.70 8.00
C ARG A 83 3.12 12.36 8.08
N SER A 84 3.16 11.63 6.97
CA SER A 84 3.91 10.39 6.86
C SER A 84 5.11 10.54 5.94
N HIS A 85 6.05 9.62 6.09
CA HIS A 85 7.15 9.41 5.16
C HIS A 85 7.52 7.93 5.11
N HIS A 86 7.56 7.37 3.91
CA HIS A 86 8.01 6.02 3.62
C HIS A 86 9.46 6.06 3.11
N LEU A 87 10.41 5.61 3.92
CA LEU A 87 11.77 5.36 3.46
C LEU A 87 11.90 3.90 3.01
N LEU A 88 11.82 3.68 1.70
CA LEU A 88 11.91 2.35 1.10
C LEU A 88 13.36 1.95 0.80
N GLN A 89 13.71 0.70 1.09
CA GLN A 89 14.80 0.02 0.38
C GLN A 89 14.35 -0.28 -1.05
N ALA A 90 15.27 -0.39 -2.01
CA ALA A 90 14.93 -0.71 -3.40
C ALA A 90 14.03 -1.97 -3.51
N PRO A 91 12.80 -1.84 -4.03
CA PRO A 91 11.88 -2.96 -4.21
C PRO A 91 12.55 -4.12 -4.95
N ARG A 92 12.38 -5.33 -4.43
CA ARG A 92 12.95 -6.55 -5.05
C ARG A 92 11.86 -7.36 -5.71
N ILE A 93 12.07 -7.71 -6.97
CA ILE A 93 11.16 -8.58 -7.70
C ILE A 93 11.38 -10.02 -7.25
N VAL A 94 10.31 -10.64 -6.74
CA VAL A 94 10.28 -12.00 -6.21
C VAL A 94 9.83 -13.00 -7.28
N SER A 95 8.88 -12.61 -8.14
CA SER A 95 8.37 -13.46 -9.20
C SER A 95 7.96 -12.64 -10.43
N ARG A 96 8.00 -13.27 -11.61
CA ARG A 96 7.57 -12.69 -12.89
C ARG A 96 6.80 -13.75 -13.68
N ASP A 97 5.59 -13.42 -14.08
CA ASP A 97 4.83 -14.15 -15.08
C ASP A 97 4.41 -13.16 -16.17
N HIS A 98 5.26 -13.00 -17.18
CA HIS A 98 5.01 -12.10 -18.29
C HIS A 98 3.83 -12.53 -19.16
N ALA A 99 3.52 -13.84 -19.20
CA ALA A 99 2.41 -14.34 -20.00
C ALA A 99 1.06 -14.03 -19.34
N ALA A 100 1.01 -14.12 -18.00
CA ALA A 100 -0.17 -13.73 -17.22
C ALA A 100 -0.20 -12.24 -16.84
N GLY A 101 0.88 -11.49 -17.11
CA GLY A 101 1.03 -10.10 -16.68
C GLY A 101 1.06 -9.94 -15.16
N ARG A 102 1.55 -10.94 -14.42
CA ARG A 102 1.55 -10.96 -12.94
C ARG A 102 2.96 -10.88 -12.38
N TYR A 103 3.11 -10.10 -11.31
CA TYR A 103 4.42 -9.82 -10.71
C TYR A 103 4.29 -9.75 -9.20
N THR A 104 5.30 -10.24 -8.50
CA THR A 104 5.38 -10.07 -7.04
C THR A 104 6.65 -9.30 -6.69
N LEU A 105 6.51 -8.24 -5.89
CA LEU A 105 7.63 -7.49 -5.34
C LEU A 105 7.62 -7.57 -3.82
N ARG A 106 8.80 -7.40 -3.22
CA ARG A 106 8.94 -7.28 -1.77
C ARG A 106 9.90 -6.15 -1.42
N THR A 107 9.45 -5.30 -0.51
CA THR A 107 10.13 -4.06 -0.15
C THR A 107 10.26 -3.97 1.36
N ALA A 108 11.47 -3.78 1.86
CA ALA A 108 11.70 -3.42 3.26
C ALA A 108 11.59 -1.90 3.39
N PHE A 109 10.97 -1.40 4.45
CA PHE A 109 10.83 0.04 4.65
C PHE A 109 10.73 0.46 6.11
N HIS A 110 11.02 1.74 6.33
CA HIS A 110 10.61 2.44 7.54
C HIS A 110 9.47 3.38 7.19
N PHE A 111 8.40 3.31 7.98
CA PHE A 111 7.35 4.32 7.99
C PHE A 111 7.55 5.21 9.20
N VAL A 112 7.56 6.51 8.97
CA VAL A 112 7.57 7.50 10.05
C VAL A 112 6.34 8.35 9.87
N GLU A 113 5.56 8.49 10.93
CA GLU A 113 4.54 9.52 11.00
C GLU A 113 4.82 10.50 12.13
N THR A 114 4.46 11.75 11.91
CA THR A 114 4.56 12.80 12.92
C THR A 114 3.24 13.52 13.02
N ARG A 115 2.77 13.67 14.25
CA ARG A 115 1.58 14.44 14.57
C ARG A 115 1.82 15.24 15.84
N GLN A 116 1.72 16.56 15.72
CA GLN A 116 2.12 17.48 16.78
C GLN A 116 3.57 17.20 17.21
N ASP A 117 3.81 16.91 18.48
CA ASP A 117 5.14 16.62 19.04
C ASP A 117 5.45 15.12 19.08
N ASP A 118 4.48 14.26 18.72
CA ASP A 118 4.65 12.82 18.72
C ASP A 118 5.16 12.30 17.38
N GLN A 119 6.08 11.33 17.46
CA GLN A 119 6.57 10.58 16.31
C GLN A 119 6.38 9.09 16.55
N LEU A 120 5.84 8.41 15.54
CA LEU A 120 5.82 6.96 15.46
C LEU A 120 6.76 6.51 14.35
N LEU A 121 7.58 5.51 14.64
CA LEU A 121 8.40 4.81 13.65
C LEU A 121 8.01 3.33 13.64
N LEU A 122 7.71 2.83 12.45
CA LEU A 122 7.45 1.41 12.19
C LEU A 122 8.49 0.89 11.18
N ALA A 123 9.05 -0.29 11.47
CA ALA A 123 9.87 -1.04 10.52
C ALA A 123 9.04 -2.21 9.97
N ALA A 124 8.97 -2.32 8.64
CA ALA A 124 8.06 -3.26 8.00
C ALA A 124 8.58 -3.81 6.67
N TRP A 125 7.89 -4.84 6.19
CA TRP A 125 7.98 -5.31 4.82
C TRP A 125 6.61 -5.22 4.16
N ALA A 126 6.57 -4.77 2.91
CA ALA A 126 5.41 -4.86 2.04
C ALA A 126 5.67 -5.92 0.97
N THR A 127 4.62 -6.67 0.63
CA THR A 127 4.58 -7.53 -0.55
C THR A 127 3.52 -6.96 -1.48
N HIS A 128 3.91 -6.70 -2.72
CA HIS A 128 3.01 -6.25 -3.77
C HIS A 128 2.75 -7.41 -4.72
N GLU A 129 1.48 -7.78 -4.88
CA GLU A 129 1.02 -8.70 -5.91
C GLU A 129 0.34 -7.89 -7.00
N LEU A 130 1.05 -7.66 -8.10
CA LEU A 130 0.64 -6.77 -9.18
C LEU A 130 0.15 -7.56 -10.38
N VAL A 131 -0.80 -6.97 -11.09
CA VAL A 131 -1.29 -7.45 -12.38
C VAL A 131 -1.35 -6.28 -13.36
N VAL A 132 -0.97 -6.53 -14.61
CA VAL A 132 -1.12 -5.57 -15.70
C VAL A 132 -2.60 -5.47 -16.05
N VAL A 133 -3.13 -4.25 -16.02
CA VAL A 133 -4.49 -3.93 -16.45
C VAL A 133 -4.38 -3.17 -17.78
N ASP A 134 -5.24 -3.49 -18.74
CA ASP A 134 -5.30 -2.77 -20.02
C ASP A 134 -5.76 -1.32 -19.79
N GLY A 135 -4.90 -0.35 -20.08
CA GLY A 135 -5.10 1.09 -19.87
C GLY A 135 -3.79 1.86 -19.89
#